data_AF-A0A5N5MI35-F1
#
_entry.id   AF-A0A5N5MI35-F1
#
_cell.length_a   1.000
_cell.length_b   1.000
_cell.length_c   1.000
_cell.angle_alpha   90.00
_cell.angle_beta   90.00
_cell.angle_gamma   90.00
#
_symmetry.space_group_name_H-M   'P 1'
#
loop_
_entity.id
_entity.type
_entity.pdbx_description
1 polymer ?
#
loop_
_entity_poly.entity_id
_entity_poly.type
_entity_poly.pdbx_seq_one_letter_code
_entity_poly.pdbx_strand_id
1 'polypeptide(L)'
;MAAPIPDHQQWSVGPPPPSPHSDLPAFFYRVQHYDSTSYQYADGEFESTCHYRRFNRYLNRKALVKHLNWNNRSRTPFISVFNNRESTEDAMDRAQMHLNWNHRNVRVCKIDTKPLQLDRVRCRQGMPVWATDPSLRGCFFFSTQEARRYLGLPPDWGQRSEWFAVNCIPGGMVSVDTFWDWNGQMYTRPDGITGGWSGDAQAGNSRPAKPMYW
;
A
#
# COMPACT_ATOMS: atom_id res chain seq x y z
N MET A 1 22.98 -35.55 8.02
CA MET A 1 21.54 -35.27 8.17
C MET A 1 21.43 -33.91 8.82
N ALA A 2 20.88 -32.90 8.14
CA ALA A 2 20.73 -31.56 8.70
C ALA A 2 19.53 -31.54 9.66
N ALA A 3 19.74 -31.07 10.89
CA ALA A 3 18.70 -31.00 11.89
C ALA A 3 17.60 -30.01 11.48
N PRO A 4 16.31 -30.30 11.75
CA PRO A 4 15.22 -29.37 11.48
C PRO A 4 15.40 -28.09 12.31
N ILE A 5 15.32 -26.94 11.66
CA ILE A 5 15.34 -25.63 12.32
C ILE A 5 14.06 -25.51 13.15
N PRO A 6 14.13 -25.28 14.48
CA PRO A 6 12.95 -25.23 15.33
C PRO A 6 12.13 -23.96 15.02
N ASP A 7 10.88 -24.15 14.58
CA ASP A 7 9.95 -23.11 14.10
C ASP A 7 9.36 -22.22 15.23
N HIS A 8 9.87 -22.32 16.46
CA HIS A 8 9.26 -21.71 17.64
C HIS A 8 10.26 -21.12 18.65
N GLN A 9 11.40 -20.59 18.19
CA GLN A 9 12.12 -19.64 19.04
C GLN A 9 11.29 -18.35 19.15
N GLN A 10 10.44 -18.29 20.18
CA GLN A 10 9.80 -17.07 20.62
C GLN A 10 10.91 -16.12 21.08
N TRP A 11 11.22 -15.15 20.22
CA TRP A 11 12.10 -14.04 20.53
C TRP A 11 11.44 -13.21 21.64
N SER A 12 11.70 -13.56 22.90
CA SER A 12 11.37 -12.76 24.10
C SER A 12 12.34 -11.58 24.23
N VAL A 13 12.52 -10.82 23.15
CA VAL A 13 13.21 -9.54 23.19
C VAL A 13 12.13 -8.51 23.53
N GLY A 14 12.36 -7.71 24.57
CA GLY A 14 11.44 -6.64 24.95
C GLY A 14 11.06 -5.76 23.75
N PRO A 15 9.93 -5.03 23.80
CA PRO A 15 9.50 -4.20 22.69
C PRO A 15 10.63 -3.25 22.33
N PRO A 16 11.01 -3.17 21.05
CA PRO A 16 12.14 -2.34 20.67
C PRO A 16 11.81 -0.87 20.99
N PRO A 17 12.80 -0.05 21.38
CA PRO A 17 12.57 1.36 21.73
C PRO A 17 11.86 2.09 20.57
N PRO A 18 11.02 3.11 20.82
CA PRO A 18 10.33 3.82 19.74
C PRO A 18 11.31 4.25 18.63
N SER A 19 10.94 4.01 17.38
CA SER A 19 11.78 4.34 16.23
C SER A 19 11.92 5.85 16.10
N PRO A 20 13.13 6.41 16.09
CA PRO A 20 13.33 7.84 15.81
C PRO A 20 13.13 8.19 14.32
N HIS A 21 12.67 7.25 13.48
CA HIS A 21 12.84 7.31 12.01
C HIS A 21 11.59 7.03 11.19
N SER A 22 10.41 7.47 11.62
CA SER A 22 9.26 7.43 10.70
C SER A 22 8.39 8.65 10.90
N ASP A 23 8.99 9.82 10.75
CA ASP A 23 8.22 11.02 10.45
C ASP A 23 7.30 10.70 9.27
N LEU A 24 6.02 10.97 9.45
CA LEU A 24 5.02 10.75 8.42
C LEU A 24 5.37 11.63 7.21
N PRO A 25 5.61 11.04 6.03
CA PRO A 25 5.88 11.82 4.82
C PRO A 25 4.67 12.69 4.49
N ALA A 26 4.87 13.90 3.94
CA ALA A 26 3.76 14.80 3.59
C ALA A 26 2.81 14.20 2.55
N PHE A 27 3.31 13.29 1.71
CA PHE A 27 2.54 12.57 0.70
C PHE A 27 3.07 11.15 0.53
N PHE A 28 2.19 10.25 0.12
CA PHE A 28 2.59 9.00 -0.52
C PHE A 28 2.27 9.00 -2.01
N TYR A 29 2.92 8.10 -2.74
CA TYR A 29 2.75 7.91 -4.18
C TYR A 29 2.43 6.45 -4.46
N ARG A 30 1.37 6.20 -5.22
CA ARG A 30 0.97 4.86 -5.64
C ARG A 30 1.01 4.76 -7.15
N VAL A 31 1.82 3.84 -7.65
CA VAL A 31 1.73 3.40 -9.04
C VAL A 31 0.52 2.46 -9.19
N GLN A 32 -0.32 2.75 -10.16
CA GLN A 32 -1.50 1.96 -10.48
C GLN A 32 -1.52 1.68 -11.99
N HIS A 33 -1.94 0.47 -12.36
CA HIS A 33 -2.23 0.06 -13.72
C HIS A 33 -3.42 -0.91 -13.74
N TYR A 34 -3.84 -1.37 -14.92
CA TYR A 34 -5.02 -2.23 -15.07
C TYR A 34 -4.92 -3.56 -14.30
N ASP A 35 -3.75 -4.20 -14.30
CA ASP A 35 -3.50 -5.52 -13.68
C ASP A 35 -3.05 -5.43 -12.21
N SER A 36 -3.15 -4.26 -11.57
CA SER A 36 -2.76 -4.11 -10.17
C SER A 36 -3.63 -4.98 -9.25
N THR A 37 -3.05 -5.46 -8.14
CA THR A 37 -3.75 -6.29 -7.14
C THR A 37 -4.69 -5.52 -6.20
N SER A 38 -5.01 -4.27 -6.56
CA SER A 38 -6.00 -3.41 -5.91
C SER A 38 -6.91 -2.76 -6.96
N TYR A 39 -8.15 -2.56 -6.59
CA TYR A 39 -9.09 -1.75 -7.36
C TYR A 39 -8.88 -0.26 -7.04
N GLN A 40 -9.11 0.59 -8.05
CA GLN A 40 -9.29 2.02 -7.86
C GLN A 40 -10.69 2.39 -8.35
N TYR A 41 -11.50 2.96 -7.48
CA TYR A 41 -12.87 3.35 -7.77
C TYR A 41 -12.95 4.75 -8.37
N ALA A 42 -14.14 5.09 -8.88
CA ALA A 42 -14.40 6.39 -9.49
C ALA A 42 -14.26 7.57 -8.51
N ASP A 43 -14.47 7.34 -7.22
CA ASP A 43 -14.25 8.31 -6.14
C ASP A 43 -12.76 8.45 -5.74
N GLY A 44 -11.85 7.75 -6.44
CA GLY A 44 -10.43 7.73 -6.15
C GLY A 44 -10.02 6.71 -5.08
N GLU A 45 -10.97 6.08 -4.38
CA GLU A 45 -10.66 5.10 -3.32
C GLU A 45 -9.88 3.91 -3.90
N PHE A 46 -8.81 3.51 -3.22
CA PHE A 46 -8.17 2.23 -3.48
C PHE A 46 -8.70 1.18 -2.53
N GLU A 47 -8.86 -0.03 -3.03
CA GLU A 47 -9.24 -1.18 -2.24
C GLU A 47 -8.43 -2.41 -2.66
N SER A 48 -7.83 -3.08 -1.68
CA SER A 48 -7.14 -4.33 -1.93
C SER A 48 -8.14 -5.41 -2.35
N THR A 49 -7.72 -6.28 -3.25
CA THR A 49 -8.50 -7.46 -3.67
C THR A 49 -8.65 -8.52 -2.57
N CYS A 50 -8.05 -8.32 -1.40
CA CYS A 50 -8.16 -9.18 -0.22
C CYS A 50 -8.31 -8.32 1.04
N HIS A 51 -9.11 -8.78 2.01
CA HIS A 51 -9.39 -8.02 3.22
C HIS A 51 -9.02 -8.78 4.48
N TYR A 52 -8.40 -8.08 5.43
CA TYR A 52 -8.46 -8.51 6.81
C TYR A 52 -9.80 -8.13 7.43
N ARG A 53 -10.54 -9.13 7.91
CA ARG A 53 -11.77 -8.90 8.70
C ARG A 53 -11.49 -8.27 10.08
N ARG A 54 -10.28 -8.45 10.63
CA ARG A 54 -9.86 -7.88 11.93
C ARG A 54 -8.39 -7.52 11.92
N PHE A 55 -8.06 -6.32 11.46
CA PHE A 55 -6.67 -5.88 11.28
C PHE A 55 -5.77 -6.16 12.50
N ASN A 56 -6.23 -5.82 13.70
CA ASN A 56 -5.47 -5.93 14.95
C ASN A 56 -5.04 -7.37 15.31
N ARG A 57 -5.67 -8.41 14.72
CA ARG A 57 -5.27 -9.81 14.95
C ARG A 57 -4.39 -10.39 13.86
N TYR A 58 -4.29 -9.74 12.70
CA TYR A 58 -3.84 -10.40 11.48
C TYR A 58 -2.74 -9.71 10.70
N LEU A 59 -2.14 -8.62 11.21
CA LEU A 59 -0.87 -8.16 10.67
C LEU A 59 0.16 -9.30 10.81
N ASN A 60 0.35 -10.03 9.71
CA ASN A 60 1.03 -11.32 9.69
C ASN A 60 2.22 -11.22 8.76
N ARG A 61 3.42 -11.46 9.31
CA ARG A 61 4.68 -11.57 8.57
C ARG A 61 4.53 -12.41 7.30
N LYS A 62 3.86 -13.57 7.36
CA LYS A 62 3.66 -14.48 6.22
C LYS A 62 2.92 -13.81 5.06
N ALA A 63 1.89 -13.01 5.36
CA ALA A 63 1.13 -12.32 4.33
C ALA A 63 1.95 -11.19 3.69
N LEU A 64 2.76 -10.49 4.49
CA LEU A 64 3.63 -9.41 4.00
C LEU A 64 4.81 -9.95 3.19
N VAL A 65 5.43 -11.05 3.62
CA VAL A 65 6.40 -11.83 2.84
C VAL A 65 5.79 -12.22 1.49
N LYS A 66 4.56 -12.74 1.48
CA LYS A 66 3.87 -13.08 0.23
C LYS A 66 3.58 -11.84 -0.65
N HIS A 67 3.29 -10.70 -0.03
CA HIS A 67 3.05 -9.44 -0.74
C HIS A 67 4.31 -8.89 -1.41
N LEU A 68 5.45 -9.04 -0.73
CA LEU A 68 6.78 -8.58 -1.17
C LEU A 68 7.47 -9.55 -2.12
N ASN A 69 7.01 -10.79 -2.23
CA ASN A 69 7.53 -11.74 -3.22
C ASN A 69 6.86 -11.51 -4.57
N TRP A 70 7.53 -10.79 -5.45
CA TRP A 70 7.01 -10.45 -6.79
C TRP A 70 6.87 -11.64 -7.72
N ASN A 71 7.77 -12.62 -7.59
CA ASN A 71 7.75 -13.83 -8.42
C ASN A 71 6.55 -14.74 -8.09
N ASN A 72 5.92 -14.55 -6.93
CA ASN A 72 4.76 -15.33 -6.48
C ASN A 72 3.75 -14.44 -5.75
N ARG A 73 3.50 -13.25 -6.29
CA ARG A 73 2.64 -12.27 -5.62
C ARG A 73 1.19 -12.73 -5.73
N SER A 74 0.60 -13.08 -4.59
CA SER A 74 -0.85 -13.32 -4.53
C SER A 74 -1.60 -12.05 -4.14
N ARG A 75 -2.93 -12.12 -4.24
CA ARG A 75 -3.83 -11.17 -3.57
C ARG A 75 -3.53 -11.16 -2.07
N THR A 76 -3.32 -9.97 -1.52
CA THR A 76 -2.99 -9.71 -0.12
C THR A 76 -3.62 -8.39 0.29
N PRO A 77 -3.95 -8.18 1.57
CA PRO A 77 -4.62 -6.96 2.03
C PRO A 77 -3.75 -5.70 2.05
N PHE A 78 -2.51 -5.78 1.57
CA PHE A 78 -1.59 -4.65 1.52
C PHE A 78 -1.65 -3.96 0.16
N ILE A 79 -1.53 -2.64 0.20
CA ILE A 79 -1.45 -1.74 -0.95
C ILE A 79 -0.11 -1.02 -0.81
N SER A 80 0.86 -1.32 -1.69
CA SER A 80 2.16 -0.63 -1.72
C SER A 80 2.00 0.84 -2.08
N VAL A 81 2.60 1.72 -1.29
CA VAL A 81 2.76 3.14 -1.60
C VAL A 81 4.20 3.54 -1.29
N PHE A 82 4.68 4.63 -1.88
CA PHE A 82 6.06 5.09 -1.76
C PHE A 82 6.10 6.49 -1.17
N ASN A 83 7.08 6.80 -0.34
CA ASN A 83 7.23 8.14 0.25
C ASN A 83 8.12 9.09 -0.56
N ASN A 84 8.52 8.70 -1.77
CA ASN A 84 9.42 9.43 -2.64
C ASN A 84 8.80 9.50 -4.07
N ARG A 85 8.92 10.66 -4.73
CA ARG A 85 8.21 10.99 -5.99
C ARG A 85 9.14 11.15 -7.18
N GLU A 86 10.32 11.71 -7.00
CA GLU A 86 11.11 12.28 -8.09
C GLU A 86 11.54 11.23 -9.12
N SER A 87 11.91 11.64 -10.34
CA SER A 87 12.10 10.72 -11.48
C SER A 87 13.27 9.74 -11.33
N THR A 88 14.07 9.88 -10.27
CA THR A 88 15.14 8.96 -9.86
C THR A 88 14.76 8.14 -8.63
N GLU A 89 13.48 8.14 -8.27
CA GLU A 89 12.96 7.56 -7.04
C GLU A 89 11.93 6.45 -7.32
N ASP A 90 11.68 5.64 -6.30
CA ASP A 90 11.06 4.32 -6.44
C ASP A 90 9.68 4.33 -7.09
N ALA A 91 8.88 5.38 -6.91
CA ALA A 91 7.55 5.48 -7.53
C ALA A 91 7.62 5.64 -9.06
N MET A 92 8.53 6.48 -9.56
CA MET A 92 8.64 6.76 -10.99
C MET A 92 9.39 5.65 -11.72
N ASP A 93 10.45 5.12 -11.12
CA ASP A 93 11.14 3.92 -11.61
C ASP A 93 10.16 2.75 -11.74
N ARG A 94 9.26 2.62 -10.77
CA ARG A 94 8.22 1.60 -10.79
C ARG A 94 7.19 1.82 -11.90
N ALA A 95 6.76 3.06 -12.13
CA ALA A 95 5.89 3.38 -13.26
C ALA A 95 6.57 3.03 -14.59
N GLN A 96 7.83 3.43 -14.78
CA GLN A 96 8.60 3.12 -15.97
C GLN A 96 8.78 1.62 -16.18
N MET A 97 9.07 0.87 -15.11
CA MET A 97 9.20 -0.58 -15.18
C MET A 97 7.88 -1.25 -15.62
N HIS A 98 6.73 -0.77 -15.13
CA HIS A 98 5.43 -1.27 -15.59
C HIS A 98 5.17 -0.98 -17.06
N LEU A 99 5.58 0.19 -17.57
CA LEU A 99 5.50 0.51 -19.00
C LEU A 99 6.39 -0.43 -19.83
N ASN A 100 7.62 -0.68 -19.37
CA ASN A 100 8.56 -1.59 -20.03
C ASN A 100 8.04 -3.04 -20.08
N TRP A 101 7.15 -3.42 -19.16
CA TRP A 101 6.43 -4.70 -19.17
C TRP A 101 5.11 -4.68 -19.95
N ASN A 102 4.88 -3.65 -20.75
CA ASN A 102 3.67 -3.45 -21.56
C ASN A 102 2.37 -3.37 -20.76
N HIS A 103 2.42 -2.98 -19.48
CA HIS A 103 1.20 -2.66 -18.76
C HIS A 103 0.58 -1.38 -19.32
N ARG A 104 -0.75 -1.40 -19.46
CA ARG A 104 -1.53 -0.26 -19.94
C ARG A 104 -2.02 0.59 -18.80
N ASN A 105 -2.24 1.87 -19.07
CA ASN A 105 -2.84 2.84 -18.16
C ASN A 105 -2.05 2.97 -16.84
N VAL A 106 -0.72 2.99 -16.96
CA VAL A 106 0.15 3.27 -15.83
C VAL A 106 -0.05 4.73 -15.41
N ARG A 107 -0.27 4.94 -14.12
CA ARG A 107 -0.41 6.25 -13.50
C ARG A 107 0.19 6.26 -12.11
N VAL A 108 0.50 7.45 -11.63
CA VAL A 108 0.95 7.69 -10.25
C VAL A 108 -0.08 8.57 -9.58
N CYS A 109 -0.63 8.06 -8.50
CA CYS A 109 -1.57 8.78 -7.65
C CYS A 109 -0.83 9.30 -6.42
N LYS A 110 -1.11 10.53 -6.05
CA LYS A 110 -0.59 11.19 -4.86
C LYS A 110 -1.63 11.10 -3.75
N ILE A 111 -1.17 10.71 -2.57
CA ILE A 111 -2.01 10.42 -1.40
C ILE A 111 -1.63 11.41 -0.31
N ASP A 112 -2.58 12.24 0.13
CA ASP A 112 -2.41 13.18 1.23
C ASP A 112 -2.39 12.43 2.57
N THR A 113 -1.35 12.65 3.36
CA THR A 113 -1.16 12.00 4.66
C THR A 113 -1.64 12.86 5.82
N LYS A 114 -2.00 14.13 5.60
CA LYS A 114 -2.51 15.03 6.66
C LYS A 114 -3.65 14.44 7.50
N PRO A 115 -4.59 13.64 6.95
CA PRO A 115 -5.65 13.03 7.76
C PRO A 115 -5.18 11.90 8.69
N LEU A 116 -3.92 11.48 8.59
CA LEU A 116 -3.37 10.38 9.38
C LEU A 116 -2.89 10.87 10.74
N GLN A 117 -3.21 10.10 11.76
CA GLN A 117 -2.74 10.30 13.13
C GLN A 117 -1.95 9.08 13.57
N LEU A 118 -0.95 9.29 14.42
CA LEU A 118 -0.18 8.19 14.97
C LEU A 118 -1.07 7.38 15.92
N ASP A 119 -1.20 6.09 15.63
CA ASP A 119 -1.91 5.13 16.45
C ASP A 119 -0.99 3.94 16.75
N ARG A 120 -1.39 3.10 17.70
CA ARG A 120 -0.72 1.85 18.03
C ARG A 120 -1.71 0.72 17.89
N VAL A 121 -1.52 -0.07 16.84
CA VAL A 121 -2.29 -1.30 16.69
C VAL A 121 -1.82 -2.30 17.72
N ARG A 122 -2.78 -2.96 18.36
CA ARG A 122 -2.53 -4.10 19.25
C ARG A 122 -2.02 -5.32 18.46
N CYS A 123 -0.85 -5.23 17.82
CA CYS A 123 -0.05 -6.39 17.47
C CYS A 123 0.67 -6.90 18.73
N ARG A 124 1.25 -8.11 18.72
CA ARG A 124 1.93 -8.73 19.88
C ARG A 124 2.94 -7.80 20.59
N GLN A 125 3.45 -6.78 19.91
CA GLN A 125 4.44 -5.82 20.44
C GLN A 125 4.04 -4.34 20.28
N GLY A 126 2.80 -4.04 19.88
CA GLY A 126 2.34 -2.66 19.72
C GLY A 126 3.06 -1.87 18.62
N MET A 127 3.03 -2.37 17.38
CA MET A 127 3.66 -1.70 16.24
C MET A 127 3.00 -0.33 15.99
N PRO A 128 3.79 0.76 15.86
CA PRO A 128 3.25 2.05 15.50
C PRO A 128 2.68 2.00 14.08
N VAL A 129 1.52 2.59 13.89
CA VAL A 129 0.89 2.75 12.58
C VAL A 129 0.33 4.16 12.45
N TRP A 130 0.13 4.58 11.22
CA TRP A 130 -0.57 5.83 10.93
C TRP A 130 -1.97 5.50 10.48
N ALA A 131 -2.97 5.97 11.22
CA ALA A 131 -4.36 5.62 11.01
C ALA A 131 -5.18 6.84 10.61
N THR A 132 -6.17 6.65 9.74
CA THR A 132 -7.22 7.66 9.56
C THR A 132 -8.18 7.61 10.75
N ASP A 133 -8.95 8.70 10.93
CA ASP A 133 -10.10 8.69 11.84
C ASP A 133 -10.99 7.45 11.57
N PRO A 134 -11.48 6.74 12.60
CA PRO A 134 -12.35 5.58 12.44
C PRO A 134 -13.61 5.84 11.61
N SER A 135 -14.13 7.08 11.61
CA SER A 135 -15.25 7.49 10.76
C SER A 135 -14.93 7.41 9.27
N LEU A 136 -13.65 7.45 8.88
CA LEU A 136 -13.15 7.31 7.51
C LEU A 136 -12.84 5.86 7.13
N ARG A 137 -13.53 4.89 7.74
CA ARG A 137 -13.38 3.44 7.51
C ARG A 137 -12.06 2.82 7.97
N GLY A 138 -11.26 3.56 8.74
CA GLY A 138 -10.05 3.07 9.39
C GLY A 138 -9.04 2.46 8.41
N CYS A 139 -8.29 3.32 7.71
CA CYS A 139 -7.10 2.90 6.97
C CYS A 139 -5.88 2.94 7.90
N PHE A 140 -4.96 2.00 7.72
CA PHE A 140 -3.71 1.93 8.48
C PHE A 140 -2.52 1.89 7.53
N PHE A 141 -1.48 2.64 7.87
CA PHE A 141 -0.21 2.69 7.17
C PHE A 141 0.94 2.31 8.09
N PHE A 142 1.92 1.58 7.56
CA PHE A 142 3.20 1.35 8.23
C PHE A 142 4.31 1.20 7.19
N SER A 143 5.53 1.55 7.57
CA SER A 143 6.68 1.51 6.66
C SER A 143 7.29 0.10 6.59
N THR A 144 8.05 -0.17 5.54
CA THR A 144 8.89 -1.37 5.46
C THR A 144 9.90 -1.46 6.61
N GLN A 145 10.35 -0.33 7.15
CA GLN A 145 11.25 -0.30 8.32
C GLN A 145 10.54 -0.82 9.58
N GLU A 146 9.32 -0.36 9.83
CA GLU A 146 8.50 -0.85 10.94
C GLU A 146 8.18 -2.34 10.78
N ALA A 147 7.89 -2.79 9.56
CA ALA A 147 7.68 -4.21 9.29
C ALA A 147 8.93 -5.07 9.54
N ARG A 148 10.14 -4.61 9.16
CA ARG A 148 11.40 -5.29 9.49
C ARG A 148 11.59 -5.38 11.00
N ARG A 149 11.34 -4.27 11.69
CA ARG A 149 11.57 -4.15 13.14
C ARG A 149 10.60 -4.98 13.98
N TYR A 150 9.31 -4.89 13.71
CA TYR A 150 8.26 -5.49 14.54
C TYR A 150 7.74 -6.83 14.01
N LEU A 151 7.93 -7.13 12.72
CA LEU A 151 7.49 -8.40 12.12
C LEU A 151 8.66 -9.28 11.69
N GLY A 152 9.91 -8.85 11.84
CA GLY A 152 11.10 -9.63 11.45
C GLY A 152 11.14 -9.91 9.96
N LEU A 153 10.77 -8.94 9.11
CA LEU A 153 11.04 -9.04 7.68
C LEU A 153 12.56 -9.01 7.41
N PRO A 154 13.05 -9.75 6.41
CA PRO A 154 14.44 -9.64 5.98
C PRO A 154 14.82 -8.21 5.53
N PRO A 155 16.06 -7.76 5.76
CA PRO A 155 16.49 -6.39 5.46
C PRO A 155 16.53 -6.07 3.96
N ASP A 156 16.68 -7.08 3.13
CA ASP A 156 16.74 -7.04 1.66
C ASP A 156 15.35 -7.13 0.99
N TRP A 157 14.28 -7.30 1.77
CA TRP A 157 12.92 -7.41 1.25
C TRP A 157 12.19 -6.08 1.27
N GLY A 158 11.57 -5.71 0.15
CA GLY A 158 10.84 -4.45 -0.04
C GLY A 158 11.77 -3.24 -0.19
N GLN A 159 11.26 -2.18 -0.83
CA GLN A 159 12.03 -0.94 -1.01
C GLN A 159 12.06 -0.15 0.31
N ARG A 160 13.13 0.61 0.58
CA ARG A 160 13.25 1.39 1.83
C ARG A 160 12.20 2.49 1.95
N SER A 161 11.76 3.01 0.81
CA SER A 161 10.71 4.02 0.64
C SER A 161 9.30 3.43 0.62
N GLU A 162 9.16 2.09 0.61
CA GLU A 162 7.86 1.43 0.51
C GLU A 162 7.15 1.44 1.87
N TRP A 163 5.89 1.81 1.81
CA TRP A 163 4.91 1.77 2.90
C TRP A 163 3.73 0.91 2.45
N PHE A 164 2.99 0.40 3.43
CA PHE A 164 1.83 -0.45 3.19
C PHE A 164 0.59 0.19 3.77
N ALA A 165 -0.37 0.51 2.92
CA ALA A 165 -1.74 0.74 3.35
C ALA A 165 -2.46 -0.61 3.49
N VAL A 166 -3.38 -0.72 4.44
CA VAL A 166 -4.10 -1.98 4.69
C VAL A 166 -5.57 -1.84 4.31
N ASN A 167 -6.05 -2.84 3.57
CA ASN A 167 -7.41 -2.97 3.03
C ASN A 167 -7.83 -1.89 2.04
N CYS A 168 -7.76 -0.60 2.38
CA CYS A 168 -8.23 0.48 1.52
C CYS A 168 -7.41 1.77 1.71
N ILE A 169 -7.56 2.73 0.80
CA ILE A 169 -7.12 4.12 0.92
C ILE A 169 -8.32 4.99 0.54
N PRO A 170 -8.89 5.79 1.46
CA PRO A 170 -10.06 6.61 1.17
C PRO A 170 -9.85 7.56 -0.01
N GLY A 171 -10.87 7.67 -0.88
CA GLY A 171 -10.79 8.52 -2.08
C GLY A 171 -10.51 9.99 -1.79
N GLY A 172 -11.00 10.52 -0.67
CA GLY A 172 -10.71 11.90 -0.24
C GLY A 172 -9.24 12.18 0.09
N MET A 173 -8.40 11.16 0.20
CA MET A 173 -6.94 11.30 0.34
C MET A 173 -6.22 11.27 -1.02
N VAL A 174 -6.88 10.84 -2.08
CA VAL A 174 -6.24 10.52 -3.36
C VAL A 174 -6.45 11.63 -4.37
N SER A 175 -5.35 12.10 -4.95
CA SER A 175 -5.33 12.94 -6.14
C SER A 175 -4.51 12.24 -7.23
N VAL A 176 -4.82 12.47 -8.50
CA VAL A 176 -3.95 11.97 -9.56
C VAL A 176 -2.83 12.97 -9.81
N ASP A 177 -1.60 12.46 -9.85
CA ASP A 177 -0.41 13.30 -10.00
C ASP A 177 0.10 13.26 -11.45
N THR A 178 0.33 12.06 -11.98
CA THR A 178 0.94 11.87 -13.30
C THR A 178 0.28 10.72 -14.06
N PHE A 179 0.09 10.91 -15.36
CA PHE A 179 -0.31 9.88 -16.32
C PHE A 179 0.80 9.61 -17.33
N TRP A 180 0.82 8.39 -17.85
CA TRP A 180 1.62 8.02 -19.01
C TRP A 180 0.70 7.59 -20.14
N ASP A 181 1.01 8.02 -21.35
CA ASP A 181 0.35 7.52 -22.55
C ASP A 181 0.99 6.19 -23.02
N TRP A 182 0.47 5.66 -24.12
CA TRP A 182 0.95 4.42 -24.73
C TRP A 182 2.34 4.55 -25.36
N ASN A 183 2.85 5.76 -25.55
CA ASN A 183 4.21 6.05 -26.01
C ASN A 183 5.20 6.23 -24.84
N GLY A 184 4.73 6.08 -23.59
CA GLY A 184 5.53 6.34 -22.39
C GLY A 184 5.78 7.84 -22.15
N GLN A 185 5.07 8.73 -22.84
CA GLN A 185 5.15 10.16 -22.56
C GLN A 185 4.34 10.51 -21.32
N MET A 186 4.97 11.22 -20.40
CA MET A 186 4.34 11.77 -19.21
C MET A 186 3.45 12.95 -19.58
N TYR A 187 2.24 12.98 -19.03
CA TYR A 187 1.40 14.17 -19.06
C TYR A 187 0.63 14.33 -17.75
N THR A 188 0.41 15.58 -17.36
CA THR A 188 -0.49 15.95 -16.26
C THR A 188 -1.84 16.26 -16.86
N ARG A 189 -2.92 15.64 -16.37
CA ARG A 189 -4.26 16.01 -16.82
C ARG A 189 -4.59 17.43 -16.31
N PRO A 190 -5.02 18.34 -17.19
CA PRO A 190 -5.25 19.74 -16.83
C PRO A 190 -6.51 19.95 -15.97
N ASP A 191 -7.41 18.97 -15.89
CA ASP A 191 -8.69 19.12 -15.20
C ASP A 191 -8.61 18.92 -13.68
N GLY A 192 -7.55 18.29 -13.14
CA GLY A 192 -7.44 18.02 -11.69
C GLY A 192 -8.57 17.13 -11.13
N ILE A 193 -9.51 16.70 -11.99
CA ILE A 193 -10.60 15.82 -11.63
C ILE A 193 -10.05 14.41 -11.64
N THR A 194 -10.29 13.67 -10.56
CA THR A 194 -10.24 12.20 -10.53
C THR A 194 -11.36 11.66 -11.42
N GLY A 195 -11.31 11.97 -12.72
CA GLY A 195 -12.30 11.58 -13.69
C GLY A 195 -12.29 10.07 -13.80
N GLY A 196 -13.29 9.44 -13.20
CA GLY A 196 -13.58 8.03 -13.40
C GLY A 196 -13.52 7.72 -14.89
N TRP A 197 -12.84 6.64 -15.22
CA TRP A 197 -12.80 6.01 -16.53
C TRP A 197 -14.13 6.15 -17.28
N SER A 198 -14.16 6.87 -18.40
CA SER A 198 -15.35 7.00 -19.26
C SER A 198 -15.21 6.27 -20.61
N GLY A 199 -14.18 5.46 -20.80
CA GLY A 199 -14.05 4.56 -21.94
C GLY A 199 -13.52 3.23 -21.45
N ASP A 200 -14.42 2.30 -21.16
CA ASP A 200 -14.13 0.96 -20.62
C ASP A 200 -13.60 0.95 -19.17
N ALA A 201 -14.45 1.33 -18.20
CA ALA A 201 -14.33 0.79 -16.86
C ALA A 201 -13.93 -0.70 -16.95
N GLN A 202 -13.23 -1.26 -15.95
CA GLN A 202 -13.36 -2.70 -15.71
C GLN A 202 -14.87 -2.99 -15.68
N ALA A 203 -15.43 -3.45 -16.80
CA ALA A 203 -16.83 -3.25 -17.12
C ALA A 203 -17.61 -4.21 -16.23
N GLY A 204 -18.03 -3.71 -15.08
CA GLY A 204 -18.56 -4.54 -13.99
C GLY A 204 -18.25 -4.05 -12.57
N ASN A 205 -17.32 -3.13 -12.36
CA ASN A 205 -17.00 -2.64 -11.00
C ASN A 205 -17.86 -1.44 -10.56
N SER A 206 -19.17 -1.47 -10.83
CA SER A 206 -20.08 -0.79 -9.91
C SER A 206 -19.86 -1.43 -8.53
N ARG A 207 -19.65 -0.60 -7.49
CA ARG A 207 -19.49 -1.11 -6.13
C ARG A 207 -20.64 -2.10 -5.85
N PRO A 208 -20.38 -3.40 -5.58
CA PRO A 208 -21.44 -4.24 -5.05
C PRO A 208 -21.96 -3.56 -3.78
N ALA A 209 -23.28 -3.60 -3.56
CA ALA A 209 -23.90 -2.98 -2.39
C ALA A 209 -23.12 -3.39 -1.15
N LYS A 210 -22.49 -2.42 -0.48
CA LYS A 210 -21.57 -2.69 0.62
C LYS A 210 -22.37 -3.33 1.75
N PRO A 211 -21.99 -4.51 2.27
CA PRO A 211 -22.57 -5.00 3.51
C PRO A 211 -22.28 -3.96 4.59
N MET A 212 -23.31 -3.50 5.32
CA MET A 212 -23.08 -2.75 6.55
C MET A 212 -22.41 -3.70 7.54
N TYR A 213 -21.12 -3.51 7.77
CA TYR A 213 -20.40 -4.19 8.83
C TYR A 213 -20.48 -3.29 10.08
N TRP A 214 -21.36 -3.67 11.00
CA TRP A 214 -21.37 -3.20 12.39
C TRP A 214 -20.32 -3.96 13.21
#